data_AF-A0A654U8V7-F1
#
_entry.id   AF-A0A654U8V7-F1
#
_cell.length_a   1.000
_cell.length_b   1.000
_cell.length_c   1.000
_cell.angle_alpha   90.00
_cell.angle_beta   90.00
_cell.angle_gamma   90.00
#
_symmetry.space_group_name_H-M   'P 1'
#
loop_
_entity.id
_entity.type
_entity.pdbx_description
1 polymer ?
#
loop_
_entity_poly.entity_id
_entity_poly.type
_entity_poly.pdbx_seq_one_letter_code
_entity_poly.pdbx_strand_id
1 'polypeptide(L)'
;MRWDDERVQACFRCPQCTERLRASDDLLLVGGMRVRQRDKLLEAGITTIAELADHTAPVPGLTTNALGKLTAQAKLQIRQSDEGAQQ
;
A
#
# COMPACT_ATOMS: atom_id res chain seq x y z
N MET A 1 8.66 -6.91 22.08
CA MET A 1 8.00 -5.58 22.06
C MET A 1 6.81 -5.70 21.12
N ARG A 2 5.59 -5.51 21.62
CA ARG A 2 4.36 -5.67 20.82
C ARG A 2 4.21 -4.46 19.91
N TRP A 3 3.91 -4.70 18.63
CA TRP A 3 3.78 -3.66 17.59
C TRP A 3 2.52 -2.78 17.72
N ASP A 4 1.80 -2.89 18.82
CA ASP A 4 0.57 -2.13 19.06
C ASP A 4 0.77 -1.05 20.14
N ASP A 5 2.01 -0.64 20.39
CA ASP A 5 2.26 0.53 21.22
C ASP A 5 1.85 1.77 20.42
N GLU A 6 0.63 2.24 20.65
CA GLU A 6 0.05 3.50 20.13
C GLU A 6 0.96 4.73 20.35
N ARG A 7 2.02 4.57 21.16
CA ARG A 7 3.04 5.57 21.49
C ARG A 7 4.17 5.68 20.48
N VAL A 8 4.34 4.73 19.57
CA VAL A 8 5.36 4.79 18.52
C VAL A 8 4.68 4.99 17.16
N GLN A 9 4.55 6.26 16.75
CA GLN A 9 4.15 6.57 15.38
C GLN A 9 5.17 5.98 14.41
N ALA A 10 4.74 5.08 13.52
CA ALA A 10 5.61 4.52 12.50
C ALA A 10 6.10 5.64 11.58
N CYS A 11 7.43 5.81 11.49
CA CYS A 11 8.00 6.89 10.67
C CYS A 11 7.97 6.57 9.17
N PHE A 12 7.71 5.30 8.81
CA PHE A 12 7.68 4.76 7.44
C PHE A 12 8.96 4.95 6.61
N ARG A 13 10.06 5.33 7.26
CA ARG A 13 11.33 5.67 6.61
C ARG A 13 12.55 4.97 7.20
N CYS A 14 12.49 4.51 8.45
CA CYS A 14 13.58 3.76 9.06
C CYS A 14 13.60 2.31 8.51
N PRO A 15 14.76 1.63 8.55
CA PRO A 15 14.89 0.26 8.06
C PRO A 15 13.85 -0.70 8.64
N GLN A 16 13.56 -0.62 9.94
CA GLN A 16 12.59 -1.49 10.61
C GLN A 16 11.16 -1.28 10.11
N CYS A 17 10.77 -0.02 9.87
CA CYS A 17 9.47 0.27 9.26
C CYS A 17 9.42 -0.29 7.85
N THR A 18 10.46 -0.05 7.03
CA THR A 18 10.52 -0.52 5.65
C THR A 18 10.46 -2.03 5.53
N GLU A 19 11.19 -2.76 6.39
CA GLU A 19 11.12 -4.23 6.45
C GLU A 19 9.71 -4.71 6.76
N ARG A 20 9.03 -4.06 7.71
CA ARG A 20 7.67 -4.45 8.03
C ARG A 20 6.69 -4.16 6.90
N LEU A 21 6.80 -2.99 6.25
CA LEU A 21 5.97 -2.66 5.09
C LEU A 21 6.11 -3.72 4.00
N ARG A 22 7.34 -4.18 3.73
CA ARG A 22 7.61 -5.27 2.79
C ARG A 22 7.01 -6.59 3.26
N ALA A 23 7.19 -6.93 4.53
CA ALA A 23 6.67 -8.19 5.09
C ALA A 23 5.14 -8.28 5.06
N SER A 24 4.43 -7.15 5.08
CA SER A 24 2.97 -7.11 5.05
C SER A 24 2.38 -6.74 3.69
N ASP A 25 3.21 -6.63 2.63
CA ASP A 25 2.78 -6.09 1.33
C ASP A 25 2.00 -4.77 1.44
N ASP A 26 2.51 -3.86 2.29
CA ASP A 26 1.76 -2.65 2.66
C ASP A 26 1.59 -1.70 1.48
N LEU A 27 0.41 -1.09 1.41
CA LEU A 27 0.03 -0.08 0.42
C LEU A 27 1.00 1.10 0.30
N LEU A 28 1.76 1.46 1.34
CA LEU A 28 2.78 2.52 1.27
C LEU A 28 3.96 2.20 0.34
N LEU A 29 4.10 0.94 -0.09
CA LEU A 29 5.06 0.55 -1.10
C LEU A 29 4.62 0.93 -2.52
N VAL A 30 3.36 1.33 -2.73
CA VAL A 30 2.89 1.84 -4.02
C VAL A 30 3.47 3.23 -4.28
N GLY A 31 4.11 3.39 -5.44
CA GLY A 31 4.69 4.66 -5.87
C GLY A 31 3.67 5.80 -5.82
N GLY A 32 4.01 6.87 -5.10
CA GLY A 32 3.15 8.05 -4.94
C GLY A 32 2.03 7.91 -3.91
N MET A 33 1.94 6.79 -3.17
CA MET A 33 1.00 6.61 -2.07
C MET A 33 1.29 7.60 -0.93
N ARG A 34 0.24 8.27 -0.44
CA ARG A 34 0.29 9.10 0.77
C ARG A 34 -0.35 8.37 1.94
N VAL A 35 0.11 8.65 3.17
CA VAL A 35 -0.42 8.04 4.40
C VAL A 35 -1.94 8.17 4.51
N ARG A 36 -2.52 9.36 4.26
CA ARG A 36 -3.99 9.52 4.28
C ARG A 36 -4.73 8.67 3.24
N GLN A 37 -4.11 8.38 2.09
CA GLN A 37 -4.74 7.54 1.08
C GLN A 37 -4.70 6.08 1.50
N ARG A 38 -3.58 5.63 2.08
CA ARG A 38 -3.45 4.33 2.75
C ARG A 38 -4.52 4.18 3.83
N ASP A 39 -4.71 5.17 4.71
CA ASP A 39 -5.72 5.09 5.77
C ASP A 39 -7.13 4.89 5.20
N LYS A 40 -7.49 5.58 4.10
CA LYS A 40 -8.79 5.41 3.43
C LYS A 40 -8.95 4.05 2.77
N LEU A 41 -7.88 3.49 2.22
CA LEU A 41 -7.88 2.13 1.66
C LEU A 41 -8.05 1.09 2.77
N LEU A 42 -7.37 1.25 3.90
CA LEU A 42 -7.50 0.38 5.07
C LEU A 42 -8.92 0.43 5.66
N GLU A 43 -9.51 1.63 5.79
CA GLU A 43 -10.91 1.80 6.19
C GLU A 43 -11.89 1.11 5.23
N ALA A 44 -11.54 1.00 3.95
CA ALA A 44 -12.30 0.28 2.93
C ALA A 44 -11.99 -1.22 2.85
N GLY A 45 -11.15 -1.75 3.75
CA GLY A 45 -10.77 -3.16 3.80
C GLY A 45 -9.72 -3.58 2.76
N ILE A 46 -9.07 -2.63 2.10
CA ILE A 46 -7.97 -2.87 1.16
C ILE A 46 -6.68 -2.73 1.96
N THR A 47 -5.96 -3.82 2.12
CA THR A 47 -4.81 -3.94 3.04
C THR A 47 -3.49 -4.23 2.35
N THR A 48 -3.51 -4.73 1.11
CA THR A 48 -2.32 -5.13 0.35
C THR A 48 -2.21 -4.47 -1.03
N ILE A 49 -1.00 -4.47 -1.62
CA ILE A 49 -0.79 -3.98 -2.99
C ILE A 49 -1.60 -4.82 -3.97
N ALA A 50 -1.64 -6.15 -3.78
CA ALA A 50 -2.43 -7.06 -4.59
C ALA A 50 -3.93 -6.72 -4.58
N GLU A 51 -4.51 -6.53 -3.40
CA GLU A 51 -5.92 -6.15 -3.27
C GLU A 51 -6.22 -4.81 -3.95
N LEU A 52 -5.33 -3.82 -3.81
CA LEU A 52 -5.48 -2.54 -4.50
C LEU A 52 -5.38 -2.67 -6.03
N ALA A 53 -4.49 -3.53 -6.52
CA ALA A 53 -4.34 -3.79 -7.96
C ALA A 53 -5.63 -4.36 -8.56
N ASP A 54 -6.34 -5.22 -7.84
CA ASP A 54 -7.60 -5.81 -8.32
C ASP A 54 -8.83 -4.95 -8.02
N HIS A 55 -8.68 -3.90 -7.21
CA HIS A 55 -9.79 -3.04 -6.81
C HIS A 55 -10.30 -2.15 -7.95
N THR A 56 -11.62 -2.13 -8.13
CA THR A 56 -12.31 -1.32 -9.17
C THR A 56 -13.48 -0.49 -8.63
N ALA A 57 -13.90 -0.72 -7.39
CA ALA A 57 -15.01 0.02 -6.79
C ALA A 57 -14.54 1.40 -6.28
N PRO A 58 -15.45 2.37 -6.09
CA PRO A 58 -15.10 3.63 -5.44
C PRO A 58 -14.72 3.43 -3.97
N VAL A 59 -13.72 4.19 -3.51
CA VAL A 59 -13.32 4.22 -2.08
C VAL A 59 -13.72 5.57 -1.48
N PRO A 60 -14.55 5.58 -0.41
CA PRO A 60 -14.91 6.82 0.28
C PRO A 60 -13.69 7.64 0.70
N GLY A 61 -13.71 8.94 0.40
CA GLY A 61 -12.59 9.85 0.71
C GLY A 61 -11.42 9.80 -0.27
N LEU A 62 -11.49 8.98 -1.33
CA LEU A 62 -10.59 9.05 -2.48
C LEU A 62 -11.34 9.52 -3.73
N THR A 63 -10.66 10.34 -4.54
CA THR A 63 -11.18 10.68 -5.87
C THR A 63 -10.96 9.51 -6.83
N THR A 64 -11.84 9.35 -7.81
CA THR A 64 -11.71 8.31 -8.84
C THR A 64 -10.37 8.39 -9.57
N ASN A 65 -9.86 9.59 -9.82
CA ASN A 65 -8.55 9.81 -10.43
C ASN A 65 -7.40 9.34 -9.52
N ALA A 66 -7.44 9.69 -8.23
CA ALA A 66 -6.43 9.26 -7.28
C ALA A 66 -6.42 7.72 -7.14
N LEU A 67 -7.59 7.11 -6.99
CA LEU A 67 -7.72 5.65 -6.92
C LEU A 67 -7.20 4.99 -8.20
N GLY A 68 -7.62 5.47 -9.37
CA GLY A 68 -7.17 4.92 -10.66
C GLY A 68 -5.65 4.98 -10.85
N LYS A 69 -4.99 6.07 -10.42
CA LYS A 69 -3.52 6.17 -10.45
C LYS A 69 -2.85 5.16 -9.53
N LEU A 70 -3.36 5.01 -8.29
CA LEU A 70 -2.79 4.08 -7.32
C LEU A 70 -2.98 2.61 -7.76
N THR A 71 -4.16 2.25 -8.26
CA THR A 71 -4.44 0.92 -8.83
C THR A 71 -3.56 0.63 -10.06
N ALA A 72 -3.39 1.60 -10.97
CA ALA A 72 -2.50 1.43 -12.11
C ALA A 72 -1.05 1.20 -11.68
N GLN A 73 -0.58 1.94 -10.68
CA GLN A 73 0.78 1.78 -10.16
C GLN A 73 0.96 0.44 -9.45
N ALA A 74 -0.01 -0.01 -8.66
CA ALA A 74 0.01 -1.33 -8.01
C ALA A 74 0.12 -2.46 -9.06
N LYS A 75 -0.69 -2.41 -10.13
CA LYS A 75 -0.63 -3.37 -11.25
C LYS A 75 0.74 -3.41 -11.92
N LEU A 76 1.35 -2.25 -12.17
CA LEU A 76 2.69 -2.18 -12.78
C LEU A 76 3.75 -2.80 -11.87
N GLN A 77 3.71 -2.51 -10.57
CA GLN A 77 4.67 -3.03 -9.59
C GLN A 77 4.60 -4.55 -9.43
N ILE A 78 3.39 -5.13 -9.41
CA ILE A 78 3.21 -6.59 -9.33
C ILE A 78 3.82 -7.26 -10.56
N ARG A 79 3.47 -6.78 -11.76
CA ARG A 79 4.02 -7.31 -13.03
C ARG A 79 5.55 -7.28 -13.06
N GLN A 80 6.15 -6.18 -12.63
CA GLN A 80 7.61 -6.06 -12.57
C GLN A 80 8.25 -7.01 -11.54
N SER A 81 7.55 -7.26 -10.43
CA SER A 81 8.03 -8.17 -9.39
C SER A 81 8.01 -9.63 -9.87
N ASP A 82 6.94 -10.02 -10.56
CA ASP A 82 6.82 -11.34 -11.19
C ASP A 82 7.86 -11.52 -12.32
N GLU A 83 8.09 -10.50 -13.16
CA GLU A 83 9.12 -10.56 -14.20
C GLU A 83 10.54 -10.64 -13.62
N GLY A 84 10.81 -9.99 -12.49
CA GLY A 84 12.10 -10.04 -11.80
C GLY A 84 12.36 -11.34 -11.04
N ALA A 85 11.31 -12.03 -10.59
CA ALA A 85 11.41 -13.34 -9.93
C ALA A 85 11.60 -14.52 -10.93
N GLN A 86 11.23 -14.31 -12.19
CA GLN A 86 11.30 -15.32 -13.26
C GLN A 86 12.63 -15.31 -14.05
N GLN A 87 13.60 -14.45 -13.69
CA GLN A 87 14.91 -14.31 -14.34
C GLN A 87 16.05 -14.86 -13.46
#